data_AF-A0A9P5Z429-F1
#
_entry.id   AF-A0A9P5Z429-F1
#
_cell.length_a   1.000
_cell.length_b   1.000
_cell.length_c   1.000
_cell.angle_alpha   90.00
_cell.angle_beta   90.00
_cell.angle_gamma   90.00
#
_symmetry.space_group_name_H-M   'P 1'
#
loop_
_entity.id
_entity.type
_entity.pdbx_description
1 polymer ?
#
loop_
_entity_poly.entity_id
_entity_poly.type
_entity_poly.pdbx_seq_one_letter_code
_entity_poly.pdbx_strand_id
1 'polypeptide(L)'
;MPSPKGSLRALSFLPSLLLIFLLLLISLPLATAQIWDNFSGSCSSWEGRFGTTDGTHGTAVLSATCSSASGAQVQSSLDLNTCIGRQGLTATFMWPSSGMFDTCIVLNVPNSMYNPYSADYSNTELSISCIADQNGGVFILGPFDMNMFVGSNNGNLICGFM
;
A
#
# COMPACT_ATOMS: atom_id res chain seq x y z
N MET A 1 48.46 -34.25 -61.29
CA MET A 1 47.01 -33.97 -61.30
C MET A 1 46.57 -33.54 -59.91
N PRO A 2 45.60 -32.61 -59.83
CA PRO A 2 45.38 -31.69 -58.72
C PRO A 2 44.51 -32.30 -57.62
N SER A 3 44.58 -31.80 -56.39
CA SER A 3 43.46 -31.05 -55.79
C SER A 3 43.79 -30.60 -54.35
N PRO A 4 43.36 -29.41 -53.93
CA PRO A 4 43.74 -28.80 -52.65
C PRO A 4 42.55 -28.74 -51.68
N LYS A 5 42.78 -28.03 -50.56
CA LYS A 5 41.80 -27.30 -49.74
C LYS A 5 41.17 -28.03 -48.56
N GLY A 6 41.64 -27.64 -47.38
CA GLY A 6 40.85 -27.54 -46.16
C GLY A 6 41.19 -26.24 -45.45
N SER A 7 40.74 -25.10 -46.00
CA SER A 7 40.85 -23.79 -45.34
C SER A 7 39.72 -23.67 -44.32
N LEU A 8 40.06 -23.83 -43.04
CA LEU A 8 39.20 -23.49 -41.91
C LEU A 8 39.08 -21.96 -41.84
N ARG A 9 37.98 -21.43 -42.38
CA ARG A 9 37.51 -20.08 -42.05
C ARG A 9 36.83 -20.13 -40.69
N ALA A 10 37.58 -19.83 -39.64
CA ALA A 10 37.01 -19.46 -38.35
C ALA A 10 37.40 -18.01 -38.09
N LEU A 11 36.51 -17.06 -38.41
CA LEU A 11 36.61 -15.69 -37.92
C LEU A 11 35.25 -14.99 -37.99
N SER A 12 35.00 -14.23 -36.91
CA SER A 12 34.23 -12.98 -36.84
C SER A 12 32.70 -12.98 -36.73
N PHE A 13 32.11 -13.80 -35.84
CA PHE A 13 30.70 -13.57 -35.40
C PHE A 13 30.54 -13.16 -33.92
N LEU A 14 31.64 -13.08 -33.16
CA LEU A 14 31.58 -12.82 -31.71
C LEU A 14 31.27 -11.38 -31.26
N PRO A 15 31.56 -10.27 -32.00
CA PRO A 15 31.33 -8.93 -31.44
C PRO A 15 29.85 -8.48 -31.51
N SER A 16 29.05 -9.00 -32.43
CA SER A 16 27.64 -8.59 -32.57
C SER A 16 26.74 -9.18 -31.49
N LEU A 17 27.02 -10.39 -30.99
CA LEU A 17 26.22 -10.99 -29.93
C LEU A 17 26.40 -10.22 -28.61
N LEU A 18 27.62 -9.77 -28.32
CA LEU A 18 27.93 -8.98 -27.13
C LEU A 18 27.20 -7.62 -27.15
N LEU A 19 27.13 -6.97 -28.33
CA LEU A 19 26.45 -5.68 -28.48
C LEU A 19 24.93 -5.80 -28.32
N ILE A 20 24.34 -6.86 -28.89
CA ILE A 20 22.90 -7.17 -28.73
C ILE A 20 22.58 -7.46 -27.26
N PHE A 21 23.45 -8.22 -26.57
CA PHE A 21 23.28 -8.52 -25.16
C PHE A 21 23.39 -7.26 -24.27
N LEU A 22 24.31 -6.34 -24.61
CA LEU A 22 24.45 -5.06 -23.92
C LEU A 22 23.22 -4.15 -24.12
N LEU A 23 22.69 -4.10 -25.35
CA LEU A 23 21.48 -3.32 -25.66
C LEU A 23 20.24 -3.88 -24.94
N LEU A 24 20.12 -5.20 -24.86
CA LEU A 24 19.07 -5.87 -24.09
C LEU A 24 19.14 -5.53 -22.59
N LEU A 25 20.35 -5.51 -22.01
CA LEU A 25 20.58 -5.13 -20.61
C LEU A 25 20.18 -3.69 -20.28
N ILE A 26 20.33 -2.75 -21.22
CA ILE A 26 19.97 -1.33 -21.03
C ILE A 26 18.45 -1.11 -21.24
N SER A 27 17.80 -1.96 -22.02
CA SER A 27 16.36 -1.88 -22.31
C SER A 27 15.47 -2.61 -21.30
N LEU A 28 16.04 -3.33 -20.33
CA LEU A 28 15.26 -3.82 -19.21
C LEU A 28 14.76 -2.60 -18.44
N PRO A 29 13.43 -2.37 -18.36
CA PRO A 29 12.92 -1.37 -17.44
C PRO A 29 13.51 -1.74 -16.09
N LEU A 30 14.23 -0.80 -15.48
CA LEU A 30 14.58 -0.89 -14.07
C LEU A 30 13.26 -1.20 -13.38
N ALA A 31 13.05 -2.46 -12.99
CA ALA A 31 11.94 -2.81 -12.14
C ALA A 31 12.26 -2.06 -10.85
N THR A 32 11.73 -0.85 -10.74
CA THR A 32 11.76 -0.11 -9.49
C THR A 32 11.08 -1.06 -8.52
N ALA A 33 11.87 -1.66 -7.63
CA ALA A 33 11.33 -2.45 -6.55
C ALA A 33 10.22 -1.61 -5.95
N GLN A 34 8.98 -2.10 -6.03
CA GLN A 34 7.90 -1.48 -5.28
C GLN A 34 8.29 -1.69 -3.82
N ILE A 35 8.83 -0.65 -3.19
CA ILE A 35 9.14 -0.70 -1.79
C ILE A 35 7.80 -0.58 -1.09
N TRP A 36 7.30 -1.73 -0.62
CA TRP A 36 6.11 -1.81 0.20
C TRP A 36 6.50 -1.40 1.62
N ASP A 37 6.50 -0.11 1.86
CA ASP A 37 6.67 0.42 3.20
C ASP A 37 5.30 0.68 3.85
N ASN A 38 5.24 0.47 5.17
CA ASN A 38 4.20 1.01 6.03
C ASN A 38 3.99 2.48 5.65
N PHE A 39 2.73 2.91 5.47
CA PHE A 39 2.49 4.27 4.96
C PHE A 39 3.12 5.34 5.87
N SER A 40 3.19 5.12 7.18
CA SER A 40 3.81 6.07 8.11
C SER A 40 5.31 6.25 7.90
N GLY A 41 5.98 5.34 7.18
CA GLY A 41 7.41 5.44 6.86
C GLY A 41 7.72 6.44 5.75
N SER A 42 6.77 6.71 4.85
CA SER A 42 6.97 7.58 3.68
C SER A 42 5.97 8.74 3.60
N CYS A 43 4.90 8.68 4.38
CA CYS A 43 3.83 9.67 4.42
C CYS A 43 3.89 10.53 5.68
N SER A 44 3.19 11.66 5.63
CA SER A 44 3.05 12.64 6.70
C SER A 44 1.72 13.40 6.55
N SER A 45 1.37 14.25 7.53
CA SER A 45 0.20 15.13 7.48
C SER A 45 -1.09 14.41 7.09
N TRP A 46 -1.28 13.22 7.63
CA TRP A 46 -2.46 12.41 7.35
C TRP A 46 -3.67 12.87 8.16
N GLU A 47 -4.86 12.58 7.63
CA GLU A 47 -6.14 12.87 8.24
C GLU A 47 -7.14 11.76 7.89
N GLY A 48 -8.07 11.48 8.80
CA GLY A 48 -9.13 10.52 8.58
C GLY A 48 -10.48 11.21 8.51
N ARG A 49 -11.24 10.94 7.45
CA ARG A 49 -12.64 11.37 7.31
C ARG A 49 -13.53 10.16 7.44
N PHE A 50 -14.23 10.08 8.56
CA PHE A 50 -15.10 8.96 8.91
C PHE A 50 -16.50 9.43 9.23
N GLY A 51 -17.51 8.71 8.77
CA GLY A 51 -18.92 9.02 9.07
C GLY A 51 -19.86 8.23 8.18
N THR A 52 -21.15 8.22 8.47
CA THR A 52 -22.16 7.60 7.59
C THR A 52 -22.68 8.65 6.62
N THR A 53 -22.63 8.39 5.31
CA THR A 53 -23.05 9.39 4.31
C THR A 53 -24.58 9.38 4.10
N ASP A 54 -25.22 8.23 4.29
CA ASP A 54 -26.65 8.01 4.03
C ASP A 54 -27.34 7.10 5.07
N GLY A 55 -26.65 6.77 6.18
CA GLY A 55 -27.16 5.85 7.20
C GLY A 55 -27.07 4.35 6.84
N THR A 56 -26.57 4.02 5.65
CA THR A 56 -26.38 2.65 5.15
C THR A 56 -24.96 2.35 4.68
N HIS A 57 -24.21 3.38 4.26
CA HIS A 57 -22.83 3.30 3.82
C HIS A 57 -21.97 4.23 4.66
N GLY A 58 -20.87 3.68 5.16
CA GLY A 58 -19.85 4.43 5.87
C GLY A 58 -18.88 5.05 4.88
N THR A 59 -18.50 6.30 5.08
CA THR A 59 -17.29 6.89 4.55
C THR A 59 -16.15 6.62 5.51
N ALA A 60 -15.02 6.13 4.97
CA ALA A 60 -13.79 5.96 5.71
C ALA A 60 -12.58 6.25 4.82
N VAL A 61 -12.26 7.53 4.68
CA VAL A 61 -11.18 7.98 3.81
C VAL A 61 -9.98 8.39 4.66
N LEU A 62 -8.84 7.76 4.41
CA LEU A 62 -7.53 8.20 4.91
C LEU A 62 -6.85 9.05 3.83
N SER A 63 -6.48 10.28 4.16
CA SER A 63 -5.66 11.13 3.30
C SER A 63 -4.28 11.32 3.92
N ALA A 64 -3.24 11.45 3.11
CA ALA A 64 -1.88 11.73 3.55
C ALA A 64 -1.04 12.42 2.45
N THR A 65 0.06 13.05 2.84
CA THR A 65 1.11 13.50 1.91
C THR A 65 2.27 12.52 1.94
N CYS A 66 2.53 11.84 0.83
CA CYS A 66 3.51 10.75 0.73
C CYS A 66 4.66 11.09 -0.22
N SER A 67 5.85 10.62 0.13
CA SER A 67 7.04 10.76 -0.71
C SER A 67 6.99 9.76 -1.87
N SER A 68 7.20 10.25 -3.08
CA SER A 68 7.38 9.41 -4.28
C SER A 68 8.84 8.95 -4.42
N ALA A 69 9.08 8.00 -5.35
CA ALA A 69 10.43 7.49 -5.62
C ALA A 69 11.41 8.56 -6.14
N SER A 70 10.89 9.66 -6.70
CA SER A 70 11.70 10.82 -7.12
C SER A 70 11.93 11.84 -5.98
N GLY A 71 11.37 11.61 -4.80
CA GLY A 71 11.40 12.52 -3.65
C GLY A 71 10.32 13.60 -3.67
N ALA A 72 9.48 13.67 -4.70
CA ALA A 72 8.35 14.60 -4.73
C ALA A 72 7.28 14.21 -3.70
N GLN A 73 6.66 15.22 -3.07
CA GLN A 73 5.56 15.04 -2.13
C GLN A 73 4.24 14.99 -2.90
N VAL A 74 3.46 13.93 -2.67
CA VAL A 74 2.19 13.66 -3.36
C VAL A 74 1.08 13.55 -2.33
N GLN A 75 0.03 14.35 -2.48
CA GLN A 75 -1.18 14.19 -1.67
C GLN A 75 -1.99 13.03 -2.24
N SER A 76 -2.32 12.07 -1.38
CA SER A 76 -3.06 10.86 -1.75
C SER A 76 -4.17 10.59 -0.74
N SER A 77 -5.25 9.96 -1.21
CA SER A 77 -6.36 9.49 -0.38
C SER A 77 -6.66 8.02 -0.69
N LEU A 78 -7.10 7.29 0.32
CA LEU A 78 -7.49 5.89 0.25
C LEU A 78 -8.82 5.68 0.95
N ASP A 79 -9.78 5.07 0.25
CA ASP A 79 -11.02 4.60 0.87
C ASP A 79 -10.78 3.24 1.54
N LEU A 80 -10.81 3.23 2.86
CA LEU A 80 -10.55 2.06 3.70
C LEU A 80 -11.64 1.00 3.59
N ASN A 81 -12.85 1.36 3.16
CA ASN A 81 -13.89 0.36 2.90
C ASN A 81 -13.57 -0.53 1.71
N THR A 82 -12.58 -0.17 0.88
CA THR A 82 -12.18 -1.00 -0.26
C THR A 82 -11.30 -2.18 0.14
N CYS A 83 -10.73 -2.17 1.36
CA CYS A 83 -9.80 -3.22 1.78
C CYS A 83 -9.87 -3.64 3.25
N ILE A 84 -10.58 -2.92 4.10
CA ILE A 84 -10.87 -3.36 5.47
C ILE A 84 -12.35 -3.73 5.54
N GLY A 85 -12.60 -4.99 5.93
CA GLY A 85 -13.95 -5.50 6.17
C GLY A 85 -14.07 -6.18 7.53
N ARG A 86 -15.27 -6.66 7.82
CA ARG A 86 -15.63 -7.34 9.08
C ARG A 86 -16.03 -8.79 8.84
N GLN A 87 -15.65 -9.69 9.74
CA GLN A 87 -16.14 -11.07 9.72
C GLN A 87 -17.52 -11.19 10.37
N GLY A 88 -18.59 -11.12 9.58
CA GLY A 88 -19.95 -11.35 10.08
C GLY A 88 -20.29 -10.44 11.26
N LEU A 89 -20.84 -11.01 12.34
CA LEU A 89 -21.21 -10.25 13.53
C LEU A 89 -20.09 -10.11 14.58
N THR A 90 -18.89 -10.66 14.35
CA THR A 90 -17.82 -10.64 15.36
C THR A 90 -17.02 -9.35 15.35
N ALA A 91 -16.36 -9.08 16.49
CA ALA A 91 -15.35 -8.04 16.63
C ALA A 91 -14.02 -8.51 16.04
N THR A 92 -13.97 -8.72 14.72
CA THR A 92 -12.76 -9.20 14.04
C THR A 92 -12.60 -8.52 12.68
N PHE A 93 -11.39 -8.01 12.44
CA PHE A 93 -10.99 -7.48 11.14
C PHE A 93 -10.82 -8.60 10.13
N MET A 94 -11.28 -8.35 8.91
CA MET A 94 -10.94 -9.17 7.75
C MET A 94 -10.19 -8.33 6.74
N TRP A 95 -9.09 -8.90 6.25
CA TRP A 95 -8.33 -8.40 5.13
C TRP A 95 -7.88 -9.59 4.25
N PRO A 96 -7.89 -9.45 2.91
CA PRO A 96 -8.57 -8.38 2.18
C PRO A 96 -10.09 -8.56 2.31
N SER A 97 -10.82 -7.49 2.63
CA SER A 97 -12.29 -7.48 2.69
C SER A 97 -12.80 -6.05 2.54
N SER A 98 -14.10 -5.81 2.59
CA SER A 98 -14.68 -4.48 2.36
C SER A 98 -15.80 -4.13 3.34
N GLY A 99 -16.14 -2.85 3.41
CA GLY A 99 -17.34 -2.36 4.09
C GLY A 99 -17.29 -2.37 5.62
N MET A 100 -16.09 -2.36 6.23
CA MET A 100 -15.98 -2.28 7.70
C MET A 100 -16.78 -1.09 8.25
N PHE A 101 -16.66 0.08 7.63
CA PHE A 101 -17.24 1.31 8.17
C PHE A 101 -18.72 1.49 7.82
N ASP A 102 -19.33 0.59 7.04
CA ASP A 102 -20.77 0.61 6.79
C ASP A 102 -21.60 0.39 8.07
N THR A 103 -21.03 -0.37 9.01
CA THR A 103 -21.69 -0.71 10.28
C THR A 103 -20.91 -0.25 11.51
N CYS A 104 -19.82 0.49 11.29
CA CYS A 104 -18.91 0.94 12.32
C CYS A 104 -18.69 2.45 12.27
N ILE A 105 -18.71 3.09 13.44
CA ILE A 105 -18.33 4.48 13.64
C ILE A 105 -16.92 4.55 14.23
N VAL A 106 -16.15 5.57 13.86
CA VAL A 106 -14.83 5.80 14.45
C VAL A 106 -14.98 6.51 15.79
N LEU A 107 -14.35 5.97 16.83
CA LEU A 107 -14.39 6.54 18.18
C LEU A 107 -13.27 7.56 18.42
N ASN A 108 -12.12 7.37 17.79
CA ASN A 108 -11.00 8.28 17.80
C ASN A 108 -10.47 8.44 16.38
N VAL A 109 -10.65 9.63 15.82
CA VAL A 109 -9.87 10.04 14.66
C VAL A 109 -8.61 10.70 15.24
N PRO A 110 -7.40 10.18 15.03
CA PRO A 110 -6.23 10.90 15.47
C PRO A 110 -6.08 12.15 14.59
N ASN A 111 -6.63 13.27 15.06
CA ASN A 111 -6.71 14.56 14.36
C ASN A 111 -5.34 15.22 14.14
N SER A 112 -4.29 14.65 14.74
CA SER A 112 -2.90 14.99 14.46
C SER A 112 -2.07 13.81 14.92
N MET A 113 -1.49 13.05 14.00
CA MET A 113 -0.45 12.11 14.39
C MET A 113 0.96 12.73 14.26
N TYR A 114 1.18 13.86 14.96
CA TYR A 114 2.52 14.40 15.22
C TYR A 114 2.85 14.28 16.72
N ASN A 115 3.77 13.38 17.06
CA ASN A 115 4.40 13.31 18.38
C ASN A 115 5.91 13.45 18.18
N PRO A 116 6.50 14.61 18.47
CA PRO A 116 7.94 14.82 18.31
C PRO A 116 8.79 14.13 19.40
N TYR A 117 8.20 13.37 20.33
CA TYR A 117 8.88 12.89 21.55
C TYR A 117 8.75 11.39 21.88
N SER A 118 8.06 10.54 21.11
CA SER A 118 8.06 9.09 21.38
C SER A 118 8.69 8.27 20.26
N ALA A 119 9.77 7.56 20.60
CA ALA A 119 10.42 6.57 19.75
C ALA A 119 9.68 5.22 19.73
N ASP A 120 8.54 5.11 20.42
CA ASP A 120 7.80 3.87 20.61
C ASP A 120 6.30 4.12 20.35
N TYR A 121 5.75 3.30 19.44
CA TYR A 121 4.35 3.15 19.03
C TYR A 121 3.67 4.36 18.35
N SER A 122 3.85 4.38 17.03
CA SER A 122 2.79 4.46 16.03
C SER A 122 1.58 5.31 16.39
N ASN A 123 1.73 6.57 16.07
CA ASN A 123 0.70 7.59 16.03
C ASN A 123 -0.50 7.20 15.10
N THR A 124 -0.40 6.08 14.38
CA THR A 124 -1.31 5.49 13.38
C THR A 124 -2.43 4.60 13.93
N GLU A 125 -2.69 4.63 15.23
CA GLU A 125 -3.74 3.80 15.82
C GLU A 125 -5.16 4.32 15.58
N LEU A 126 -6.07 3.42 15.23
CA LEU A 126 -7.50 3.67 15.06
C LEU A 126 -8.30 2.77 16.01
N SER A 127 -9.39 3.30 16.57
CA SER A 127 -10.40 2.55 17.32
C SER A 127 -11.78 2.86 16.77
N ILE A 128 -12.57 1.81 16.60
CA ILE A 128 -13.90 1.86 15.99
C ILE A 128 -14.92 1.18 16.90
N SER A 129 -16.17 1.59 16.79
CA SER A 129 -17.31 1.01 17.46
C SER A 129 -18.29 0.51 16.42
N CYS A 130 -18.68 -0.75 16.50
CA CYS A 130 -19.52 -1.38 15.49
C CYS A 130 -20.78 -1.93 16.11
N ILE A 131 -21.85 -1.97 15.30
CA ILE A 131 -23.08 -2.65 15.68
C ILE A 131 -22.87 -4.16 15.59
N ALA A 132 -22.90 -4.81 16.75
CA ALA A 132 -22.66 -6.22 16.98
C ALA A 132 -23.77 -7.11 16.43
N ASP A 133 -25.03 -6.67 16.46
CA ASP A 133 -26.16 -7.46 15.98
C ASP A 133 -27.39 -6.60 15.61
N GLN A 134 -28.41 -7.25 15.06
CA GLN A 134 -29.71 -6.65 14.73
C GLN A 134 -30.50 -6.11 15.93
N ASN A 135 -30.03 -6.34 17.16
CA ASN A 135 -30.64 -5.80 18.39
C ASN A 135 -29.96 -4.51 18.85
N GLY A 136 -28.94 -4.03 18.12
CA GLY A 136 -28.21 -2.82 18.47
C GLY A 136 -27.13 -3.03 19.54
N GLY A 137 -26.69 -4.27 19.78
CA GLY A 137 -25.48 -4.51 20.57
C GLY A 137 -24.30 -3.76 19.95
N VAL A 138 -23.38 -3.26 20.76
CA VAL A 138 -22.21 -2.50 20.29
C VAL A 138 -20.95 -3.17 20.81
N PHE A 139 -19.94 -3.33 19.97
CA PHE A 139 -18.58 -3.68 20.42
C PHE A 139 -17.58 -2.64 19.96
N ILE A 140 -16.47 -2.58 20.67
CA ILE A 140 -15.34 -1.72 20.35
C ILE A 140 -14.23 -2.59 19.79
N LEU A 141 -13.67 -2.16 18.65
CA LEU A 141 -12.50 -2.72 18.02
C LEU A 141 -11.36 -1.70 18.11
N GLY A 142 -10.29 -2.03 18.83
CA GLY A 142 -9.06 -1.24 18.85
C GLY A 142 -8.41 -1.08 20.24
N PRO A 143 -7.30 -0.33 20.30
CA PRO A 143 -6.63 0.33 19.16
C PRO A 143 -5.94 -0.67 18.23
N PHE A 144 -5.89 -0.37 16.93
CA PHE A 144 -5.11 -1.12 15.94
C PHE A 144 -4.27 -0.18 15.08
N ASP A 145 -3.05 -0.59 14.76
CA ASP A 145 -2.14 0.20 13.93
C ASP A 145 -2.55 0.14 12.45
N MET A 146 -2.87 1.31 11.87
CA MET A 146 -3.22 1.44 10.46
C MET A 146 -2.09 1.03 9.50
N ASN A 147 -0.83 1.01 9.95
CA ASN A 147 0.27 0.48 9.15
C ASN A 147 0.10 -1.00 8.83
N MET A 148 -0.71 -1.74 9.59
CA MET A 148 -1.05 -3.11 9.28
C MET A 148 -1.89 -3.22 8.01
N PHE A 149 -2.67 -2.20 7.64
CA PHE A 149 -3.65 -2.28 6.54
C PHE A 149 -3.38 -1.31 5.40
N VAL A 150 -2.48 -0.34 5.61
CA VAL A 150 -2.20 0.73 4.67
C VAL A 150 -0.71 0.82 4.41
N GLY A 151 -0.35 0.76 3.13
CA GLY A 151 0.99 1.01 2.64
C GLY A 151 1.05 2.28 1.80
N SER A 152 2.24 2.57 1.30
CA SER A 152 2.45 3.58 0.27
C SER A 152 3.19 2.98 -0.93
N ASN A 153 2.90 3.45 -2.13
CA ASN A 153 3.66 3.14 -3.32
C ASN A 153 3.80 4.36 -4.22
N ASN A 154 5.05 4.83 -4.36
CA ASN A 154 5.42 5.96 -5.20
C ASN A 154 4.55 7.21 -4.96
N GLY A 155 4.34 7.57 -3.69
CA GLY A 155 3.52 8.71 -3.28
C GLY A 155 2.01 8.45 -3.20
N ASN A 156 1.53 7.24 -3.51
CA ASN A 156 0.11 6.90 -3.40
C ASN A 156 -0.12 6.00 -2.19
N LEU A 157 -1.16 6.29 -1.40
CA LEU A 157 -1.68 5.36 -0.41
C LEU A 157 -2.30 4.16 -1.10
N ILE A 158 -2.03 2.98 -0.56
CA ILE A 158 -2.57 1.72 -1.06
C ILE A 158 -3.03 0.85 0.09
N CYS A 159 -3.98 -0.03 -0.19
CA CYS A 159 -4.30 -1.13 0.72
C CYS A 159 -3.09 -2.06 0.83
N GLY A 160 -2.58 -2.21 2.05
CA GLY A 160 -1.41 -3.03 2.35
C GLY A 160 -1.79 -4.35 3.00
N PHE A 161 -1.03 -5.39 2.70
CA PHE A 161 -0.44 -6.27 3.72
C PHE A 161 0.87 -6.84 3.17
N MET A 162 1.79 -7.21 4.07
CA MET A 162 2.98 -8.02 3.76
C MET A 162 2.61 -9.44 3.31
#